data_AF-A0A090QW23-F1
#
_entry.id   AF-A0A090QW23-F1
#
_cell.length_a   1.000
_cell.length_b   1.000
_cell.length_c   1.000
_cell.angle_alpha   90.00
_cell.angle_beta   90.00
_cell.angle_gamma   90.00
#
_symmetry.space_group_name_H-M   'P 1'
#
loop_
_entity.id
_entity.type
_entity.pdbx_description
1 polymer ?
#
loop_
_entity_poly.entity_id
_entity_poly.type
_entity_poly.pdbx_seq_one_letter_code
_entity_poly.pdbx_strand_id
1 'polypeptide(L)' 'MKIEGRQRSPAYVEQVTKTWRAAIDRYKANPEGYSVEPAWNACLGNVSEGKQTTLGAYHRKWQ' A
#
# COMPACT_ATOMS: atom_id res chain seq x y z
N MET A 1 3.91 2.21 10.71
CA MET A 1 3.40 1.35 9.62
C MET A 1 4.32 0.15 9.50
N LYS A 2 3.79 -1.08 9.59
CA LYS A 2 4.59 -2.32 9.64
C LYS A 2 4.21 -3.22 8.47
N ILE A 3 5.21 -3.70 7.75
CA ILE A 3 5.05 -4.62 6.61
C ILE A 3 5.57 -5.98 7.09
N GLU A 4 4.67 -6.88 7.46
CA GLU A 4 5.00 -8.17 8.05
C GLU A 4 4.01 -9.28 7.63
N GLY A 5 4.45 -10.54 7.70
CA GLY A 5 3.61 -11.71 7.44
C GLY A 5 4.41 -13.00 7.56
N ARG A 6 3.86 -13.99 8.28
CA ARG A 6 4.40 -15.36 8.31
C ARG A 6 4.23 -15.91 6.88
N GLN A 7 5.33 -16.15 6.16
CA GLN A 7 5.37 -16.55 4.73
C GLN A 7 5.19 -15.40 3.71
N ARG A 8 6.09 -14.41 3.68
CA ARG A 8 6.20 -13.44 2.57
C ARG A 8 7.58 -13.51 1.93
N SER A 9 7.62 -13.56 0.59
CA SER A 9 8.87 -13.67 -0.18
C SER A 9 9.62 -12.34 -0.24
N PRO A 10 10.92 -12.33 -0.60
CA PRO A 10 11.64 -11.08 -0.88
C PRO A 10 10.94 -10.19 -1.91
N ALA A 11 10.36 -10.79 -2.95
CA ALA A 11 9.61 -10.08 -3.98
C ALA A 11 8.36 -9.36 -3.42
N TYR A 12 7.69 -9.94 -2.42
CA TYR A 12 6.58 -9.27 -1.74
C TYR A 12 7.03 -7.99 -1.06
N VAL A 13 8.10 -8.07 -0.25
CA VAL A 13 8.60 -6.92 0.51
C VAL A 13 9.07 -5.82 -0.43
N GLU A 14 9.75 -6.19 -1.51
CA GLU A 14 10.17 -5.27 -2.56
C GLU A 14 8.99 -4.54 -3.22
N GLN A 15 7.96 -5.28 -3.66
CA GLN A 15 6.79 -4.69 -4.32
C GLN A 15 6.04 -3.71 -3.42
N VAL A 16 5.81 -4.07 -2.16
CA VAL A 16 5.13 -3.18 -1.21
C VAL A 16 5.98 -1.94 -0.94
N THR A 17 7.27 -2.11 -0.62
CA THR A 17 8.15 -0.98 -0.27
C THR A 17 8.37 -0.01 -1.43
N LYS A 18 8.55 -0.51 -2.67
CA LYS A 18 8.66 0.33 -3.87
C LYS A 18 7.37 1.13 -4.13
N THR A 19 6.21 0.47 -4.03
CA THR A 19 4.92 1.13 -4.24
C THR A 19 4.69 2.25 -3.23
N TRP A 20 5.01 2.00 -1.96
CA TRP A 20 4.91 3.01 -0.91
C TRP A 20 5.88 4.17 -1.11
N ARG A 21 7.11 3.88 -1.55
CA ARG A 21 8.10 4.92 -1.87
C ARG A 21 7.59 5.85 -2.95
N ALA A 22 7.08 5.30 -4.06
CA ALA A 22 6.52 6.08 -5.16
C ALA A 22 5.37 6.99 -4.71
N ALA A 23 4.44 6.45 -3.91
CA ALA A 23 3.32 7.24 -3.38
C ALA A 23 3.78 8.40 -2.48
N ILE A 24 4.73 8.14 -1.57
CA ILE A 24 5.29 9.16 -0.67
C ILE A 24 6.03 10.24 -1.47
N ASP A 25 6.84 9.84 -2.44
CA ASP A 25 7.61 10.77 -3.25
C ASP A 25 6.69 11.63 -4.12
N ARG A 26 5.61 11.06 -4.68
CA ARG A 26 4.57 11.80 -5.41
C ARG A 26 3.89 12.84 -4.53
N TYR A 27 3.52 12.47 -3.30
CA TYR A 27 2.91 13.39 -2.34
C TYR A 27 3.88 14.52 -1.98
N LYS A 28 5.14 14.21 -1.69
CA LYS A 28 6.17 15.21 -1.38
C LYS A 28 6.41 16.19 -2.52
N ALA A 29 6.34 15.74 -3.77
CA ALA A 29 6.57 16.57 -4.94
C ALA A 29 5.40 17.52 -5.24
N ASN A 30 4.16 17.08 -5.03
CA ASN A 30 2.98 17.92 -5.23
C ASN A 30 1.83 17.45 -4.32
N PRO A 31 1.75 17.98 -3.09
CA PRO A 31 0.71 17.59 -2.14
C PRO A 31 -0.71 17.93 -2.63
N GLU A 32 -0.90 19.09 -3.25
CA GLU A 32 -2.21 19.56 -3.71
C GLU A 32 -2.73 18.77 -4.92
N GLY A 33 -1.82 18.32 -5.79
CA GLY A 33 -2.12 17.46 -6.93
C GLY A 33 -1.94 15.97 -6.66
N TYR A 34 -1.87 15.56 -5.39
CA TYR A 34 -1.70 14.15 -5.05
C TYR A 34 -2.97 13.36 -5.37
N SER A 35 -2.81 12.30 -6.13
CA SER A 35 -3.84 11.29 -6.35
C SER A 35 -3.21 9.90 -6.30
N VAL A 36 -4.00 8.91 -5.88
CA VAL A 36 -3.55 7.51 -5.86
C VAL A 36 -3.51 6.99 -7.29
N GLU A 37 -2.35 6.51 -7.73
CA GLU A 37 -2.22 5.94 -9.07
C GLU A 37 -2.85 4.53 -9.12
N PRO A 38 -3.65 4.21 -10.17
CA PRO A 38 -4.26 2.89 -10.32
C PRO A 38 -3.25 1.74 -10.29
N ALA A 39 -2.03 1.96 -10.78
CA ALA A 39 -0.96 0.98 -10.78
C ALA A 39 -0.53 0.56 -9.37
N TRP A 40 -0.55 1.49 -8.40
CA TRP A 40 -0.23 1.17 -7.01
C TRP A 40 -1.28 0.25 -6.39
N ASN A 41 -2.55 0.55 -6.65
CA ASN A 41 -3.66 -0.31 -6.20
C ASN A 41 -3.60 -1.70 -6.83
N ALA A 42 -3.27 -1.80 -8.13
CA ALA A 42 -3.09 -3.08 -8.80
C ALA A 42 -1.93 -3.89 -8.21
N CYS A 43 -0.78 -3.25 -7.98
CA CYS A 43 0.40 -3.89 -7.38
C CYS A 43 0.10 -4.40 -5.97
N LEU A 44 -0.49 -3.55 -5.11
CA LEU A 44 -0.83 -3.91 -3.74
C LEU A 44 -1.95 -4.96 -3.68
N GLY A 45 -2.91 -4.91 -4.60
CA GLY A 45 -3.98 -5.92 -4.72
C GLY A 45 -3.45 -7.31 -5.06
N ASN A 46 -2.45 -7.41 -5.96
CA ASN A 46 -1.83 -8.68 -6.33
C ASN A 46 -1.10 -9.37 -5.18
N VAL A 47 -0.56 -8.59 -4.24
CA VAL A 47 0.15 -9.11 -3.06
C VAL A 47 -0.72 -9.21 -1.81
N SER A 48 -1.96 -8.71 -1.86
CA SER A 48 -2.90 -8.79 -0.75
C SER A 48 -3.57 -10.16 -0.72
N GLU A 49 -3.65 -10.74 0.47
CA GLU A 49 -4.32 -12.02 0.68
C GLU A 49 -5.81 -11.86 0.32
N GLY A 50 -6.34 -12.77 -0.51
CA GLY A 50 -7.71 -12.65 -1.03
C GLY A 50 -7.96 -11.43 -1.95
N LYS A 51 -6.91 -10.75 -2.44
CA LYS A 51 -6.98 -9.52 -3.26
C LYS A 51 -7.77 -8.36 -2.61
N GLN A 52 -7.96 -8.41 -1.29
CA GLN A 52 -8.73 -7.40 -0.57
C GLN A 52 -7.78 -6.45 0.16
N THR A 53 -7.65 -5.22 -0.34
CA THR A 53 -7.03 -4.13 0.41
C THR A 53 -8.06 -3.54 1.37
N THR A 54 -7.88 -3.77 2.67
CA THR A 54 -8.74 -3.21 3.72
C THR A 54 -7.94 -2.19 4.53
N LEU A 55 -8.59 -1.09 4.92
CA LEU A 55 -8.03 -0.14 5.90
C LEU A 55 -7.96 -0.75 7.31
N GLY A 56 -8.47 -1.97 7.51
CA GLY A 56 -8.46 -2.67 8.78
C GLY A 56 -9.17 -1.87 9.86
N ALA A 57 -8.51 -1.69 11.01
CA ALA A 57 -9.02 -0.91 12.14
C ALA A 57 -9.28 0.57 11.81
N TYR A 58 -8.66 1.14 10.76
CA TYR A 58 -8.93 2.51 10.33
C TYR A 58 -10.25 2.67 9.58
N HIS A 59 -10.89 1.56 9.18
CA HIS A 59 -12.21 1.60 8.55
C HIS A 59 -13.36 1.61 9.56
N ARG A 60 -13.13 1.15 10.81
CA ARG A 60 -14.16 1.21 11.85
C ARG A 60 -14.06 2.56 12.57
N LYS A 61 -15.20 3.22 12.79
CA LYS A 61 -15.28 4.24 13.84
C LYS A 61 -14.95 3.55 15.17
N TRP A 62 -13.92 4.01 15.85
CA TRP A 62 -13.63 3.59 17.22
C TRP A 62 -14.87 3.87 18.08
N GLN A 63 -15.36 2.88 18.83
CA GLN A 63 -16.32 3.07 19.91
C GLN A 63 -15.59 3.06 21.23
#